data_AF-A0A1I6GQF4-F1
#
_entry.id   AF-A0A1I6GQF4-F1
#
_cell.length_a   1.000
_cell.length_b   1.000
_cell.length_c   1.000
_cell.angle_alpha   90.00
_cell.angle_beta   90.00
_cell.angle_gamma   90.00
#
_symmetry.space_group_name_H-M   'P 1'
#
loop_
_entity.id
_entity.type
_entity.pdbx_description
1 polymer ?
#
loop_
_entity_poly.entity_id
_entity_poly.type
_entity_poly.pdbx_seq_one_letter_code
_entity_poly.pdbx_strand_id
1 'polypeptide(L)'
;MADVTDNGGRKYDPDADHSFPDEKLNEILPELLSDPEVRTYLKAQNVNAVTRKGYNDHGEKHIEIVRNRALRLYDLLKEGGVEFNGAAQQGLEEADEAVIVALAATLHDIGHIVHRDEHAYYSIPLAADLLDRFLPRFYETPEVVRMKAEVLHAILCHHTEEDPLTTEAGVIRVSDALDMERGRSRIPYEKGGRGINTLSSQAIDSVALKPGDSKPVLVEIEMVNAAGVYQVDNLLKAKLHKSLLEDYIRIIAVNTKADDQLVERIEL
;
A
#
# COMPACT_ATOMS: atom_id res chain seq x y z
N MET A 1 -17.73 0.22 26.67
CA MET A 1 -18.45 0.27 25.38
C MET A 1 -17.71 -0.69 24.49
N ALA A 2 -18.39 -1.75 24.07
CA ALA A 2 -17.78 -2.89 23.42
C ALA A 2 -17.10 -2.46 22.11
N ASP A 3 -15.90 -3.01 21.93
CA ASP A 3 -15.03 -2.84 20.80
C ASP A 3 -15.77 -3.13 19.49
N VAL A 4 -15.58 -2.26 18.51
CA VAL A 4 -16.08 -2.49 17.16
C VAL A 4 -15.21 -3.59 16.58
N THR A 5 -15.79 -4.77 16.42
CA THR A 5 -15.22 -5.92 15.71
C THR A 5 -14.49 -5.46 14.45
N ASP A 6 -13.21 -5.84 14.34
CA ASP A 6 -12.32 -5.57 13.22
C ASP A 6 -12.98 -5.97 11.88
N ASN A 7 -13.46 -4.97 11.14
CA ASN A 7 -14.04 -5.11 9.81
C ASN A 7 -12.91 -5.33 8.78
N GLY A 8 -12.22 -6.47 8.87
CA GLY A 8 -11.35 -7.01 7.82
C GLY A 8 -9.87 -6.66 7.88
N GLY A 9 -9.23 -6.65 9.06
CA GLY A 9 -7.77 -6.56 9.16
C GLY A 9 -7.21 -5.21 8.71
N ARG A 10 -7.86 -4.11 9.10
CA ARG A 10 -7.49 -2.76 8.62
C ARG A 10 -6.16 -2.24 9.18
N LYS A 11 -5.65 -2.89 10.22
CA LYS A 11 -4.42 -2.49 10.91
C LYS A 11 -3.60 -3.74 11.21
N TYR A 12 -2.29 -3.62 11.02
CA TYR A 12 -1.36 -4.63 11.49
C TYR A 12 -1.37 -4.70 13.03
N ASP A 13 -1.46 -5.91 13.57
CA ASP A 13 -1.45 -6.19 15.01
C ASP A 13 -0.27 -7.12 15.33
N PRO A 14 0.78 -6.64 16.04
CA PRO A 14 1.95 -7.45 16.37
C PRO A 14 1.65 -8.58 17.38
N ASP A 15 0.50 -8.57 18.04
CA ASP A 15 0.11 -9.60 19.01
C ASP A 15 -0.81 -10.68 18.39
N ALA A 16 -1.18 -10.55 17.10
CA ALA A 16 -1.99 -11.51 16.36
C ALA A 16 -1.14 -12.61 15.70
N ASP A 17 -1.75 -13.75 15.40
CA ASP A 17 -1.11 -14.79 14.59
C ASP A 17 -1.03 -14.33 13.12
N HIS A 18 0.15 -14.44 12.50
CA HIS A 18 0.39 -14.13 11.09
C HIS A 18 0.84 -15.37 10.31
N SER A 19 0.61 -15.36 9.00
CA SER A 19 1.02 -16.43 8.07
C SER A 19 2.49 -16.36 7.65
N PHE A 20 3.29 -15.54 8.34
CA PHE A 20 4.71 -15.31 8.08
C PHE A 20 5.45 -15.08 9.41
N PRO A 21 6.78 -15.31 9.46
CA PRO A 21 7.59 -15.00 10.64
C PRO A 21 7.69 -13.48 10.84
N ASP A 22 7.07 -12.97 11.89
CA ASP A 22 6.85 -11.54 12.13
C ASP A 22 7.76 -10.97 13.24
N GLU A 23 8.57 -11.79 13.90
CA GLU A 23 9.36 -11.37 15.06
C GLU A 23 10.33 -10.25 14.70
N LYS A 24 10.99 -10.36 13.54
CA LYS A 24 11.93 -9.35 13.03
C LYS A 24 11.21 -8.06 12.64
N LEU A 25 10.00 -8.17 12.05
CA LEU A 25 9.17 -7.00 11.74
C LEU A 25 8.74 -6.28 13.02
N ASN A 26 8.33 -7.04 14.05
CA ASN A 26 7.88 -6.50 15.33
C ASN A 26 9.00 -5.77 16.10
N GLU A 27 10.25 -6.16 15.89
CA GLU A 27 11.42 -5.42 16.39
C GLU A 27 11.65 -4.11 15.61
N ILE A 28 11.62 -4.16 14.28
CA ILE A 28 12.08 -3.06 13.41
C ILE A 28 11.02 -1.97 13.23
N LEU A 29 9.74 -2.35 13.08
CA LEU A 29 8.68 -1.42 12.72
C LEU A 29 8.48 -0.31 13.76
N PRO A 30 8.46 -0.57 15.08
CA PRO A 30 8.36 0.50 16.08
C PRO A 30 9.52 1.51 16.01
N GLU A 31 10.72 1.04 15.72
CA GLU A 31 11.91 1.89 15.56
C GLU A 31 11.81 2.77 14.31
N LEU A 32 11.30 2.24 13.21
CA LEU A 32 11.03 3.02 11.99
C LEU A 32 9.96 4.11 12.22
N LEU A 33 8.86 3.75 12.88
CA LEU A 33 7.73 4.66 13.10
C LEU A 33 8.02 5.75 14.13
N SER A 34 8.96 5.50 15.04
CA SER A 34 9.40 6.48 16.04
C SER A 34 10.56 7.36 15.55
N ASP A 35 11.21 7.01 14.45
CA ASP A 35 12.33 7.76 13.89
C ASP A 35 11.93 9.22 13.54
N PRO A 36 12.59 10.24 14.14
CA PRO A 36 12.24 11.63 13.92
C PRO A 36 12.39 12.10 12.47
N GLU A 37 13.34 11.55 11.72
CA GLU A 37 13.58 11.90 10.32
C GLU A 37 12.44 11.38 9.45
N VAL A 38 12.05 10.11 9.63
CA VAL A 38 10.89 9.51 8.94
C VAL A 38 9.64 10.33 9.21
N ARG A 39 9.30 10.57 10.48
CA ARG A 39 8.11 11.36 10.85
C ARG A 39 8.13 12.77 10.27
N THR A 40 9.32 13.36 10.11
CA THR A 40 9.47 14.70 9.52
C THR A 40 9.25 14.65 8.01
N TYR A 41 9.80 13.66 7.30
CA TYR A 41 9.50 13.45 5.88
C TYR A 41 8.00 13.29 5.63
N LEU A 42 7.32 12.46 6.43
CA LEU A 42 5.90 12.17 6.26
C LEU A 42 5.01 13.41 6.44
N LYS A 43 5.42 14.36 7.28
CA LYS A 43 4.74 15.65 7.43
C LYS A 43 5.10 16.63 6.31
N ALA A 44 6.38 16.67 5.93
CA ALA A 44 6.91 17.63 4.97
C ALA A 44 6.39 17.41 3.54
N GLN A 45 6.19 16.15 3.13
CA GLN A 45 5.73 15.82 1.77
C GLN A 45 4.40 16.49 1.36
N ASN A 46 3.48 16.68 2.31
CA ASN A 46 2.20 17.33 2.03
C ASN A 46 2.33 18.81 1.63
N VAL A 47 3.46 19.47 1.91
CA VAL A 47 3.64 20.87 1.47
C VAL A 47 3.59 20.98 -0.06
N ASN A 48 4.26 20.08 -0.78
CA ASN A 48 4.23 20.09 -2.24
C ASN A 48 2.92 19.53 -2.79
N ALA A 49 2.53 18.33 -2.35
CA ALA A 49 1.37 17.63 -2.88
C ALA A 49 0.07 18.39 -2.57
N VAL A 50 -0.15 18.73 -1.30
CA VAL A 50 -1.39 19.34 -0.81
C VAL A 50 -1.35 20.86 -0.91
N THR A 51 -0.41 21.52 -0.23
CA THR A 51 -0.45 23.00 -0.09
C THR A 51 -0.17 23.70 -1.41
N ARG A 52 0.84 23.27 -2.17
CA ARG A 52 1.26 23.93 -3.42
C ARG A 52 0.45 23.47 -4.63
N LYS A 53 0.29 22.16 -4.84
CA LYS A 53 -0.41 21.62 -6.02
C LYS A 53 -1.90 21.32 -5.80
N GLY A 54 -2.38 21.21 -4.55
CA GLY A 54 -3.79 20.96 -4.27
C GLY A 54 -4.25 19.53 -4.52
N TYR A 55 -3.34 18.56 -4.49
CA TYR A 55 -3.66 17.13 -4.55
C TYR A 55 -4.09 16.61 -3.17
N ASN A 56 -4.45 15.33 -3.14
CA ASN A 56 -4.84 14.62 -1.93
C ASN A 56 -3.68 14.47 -0.94
N ASP A 57 -4.04 14.07 0.28
CA ASP A 57 -3.09 13.74 1.34
C ASP A 57 -2.23 12.54 0.92
N HIS A 58 -0.92 12.74 0.93
CA HIS A 58 0.09 11.69 0.81
C HIS A 58 0.91 11.59 2.12
N GLY A 59 0.46 12.22 3.21
CA GLY A 59 1.17 12.30 4.48
C GLY A 59 1.01 11.08 5.38
N GLU A 60 1.21 11.27 6.68
CA GLU A 60 1.19 10.20 7.70
C GLU A 60 -0.03 9.25 7.58
N LYS A 61 -1.22 9.78 7.27
CA LYS A 61 -2.43 8.96 7.22
C LYS A 61 -2.46 8.04 6.00
N HIS A 62 -2.07 8.55 4.84
CA HIS A 62 -1.92 7.74 3.63
C HIS A 62 -0.94 6.59 3.86
N ILE A 63 0.26 6.92 4.37
CA ILE A 63 1.32 5.95 4.64
C ILE A 63 0.91 4.89 5.67
N GLU A 64 0.18 5.27 6.72
CA GLU A 64 -0.38 4.32 7.69
C GLU A 64 -1.31 3.32 7.01
N ILE A 65 -2.21 3.80 6.15
CA ILE A 65 -3.18 2.97 5.43
C ILE A 65 -2.47 2.03 4.47
N VAL A 66 -1.54 2.54 3.64
CA VAL A 66 -0.80 1.74 2.66
C VAL A 66 0.02 0.65 3.36
N ARG A 67 0.74 0.99 4.43
CA ARG A 67 1.51 0.01 5.21
C ARG A 67 0.63 -1.10 5.79
N ASN A 68 -0.50 -0.74 6.40
CA ASN A 68 -1.39 -1.76 6.98
C ASN A 68 -1.97 -2.67 5.89
N ARG A 69 -2.36 -2.10 4.75
CA ARG A 69 -2.85 -2.89 3.61
C ARG A 69 -1.76 -3.74 2.96
N ALA A 70 -0.52 -3.28 2.94
CA ALA A 70 0.62 -4.03 2.44
C ALA A 70 0.92 -5.25 3.30
N LEU A 71 0.97 -5.08 4.62
CA LEU A 71 1.16 -6.20 5.55
C LEU A 71 -0.02 -7.17 5.53
N ARG A 72 -1.26 -6.68 5.43
CA ARG A 72 -2.44 -7.55 5.30
C ARG A 72 -2.48 -8.30 3.96
N LEU A 73 -2.09 -7.64 2.86
CA LEU A 73 -2.01 -8.28 1.56
C LEU A 73 -0.92 -9.36 1.55
N TYR A 74 0.25 -9.04 2.11
CA TYR A 74 1.34 -10.00 2.29
C TYR A 74 0.88 -11.22 3.11
N ASP A 75 0.25 -11.00 4.27
CA ASP A 75 -0.29 -12.07 5.12
C ASP A 75 -1.23 -13.03 4.35
N LEU A 76 -2.22 -12.49 3.62
CA LEU A 76 -3.16 -13.30 2.83
C LEU A 76 -2.48 -14.05 1.67
N LEU A 77 -1.46 -13.46 1.05
CA LEU A 77 -0.69 -14.12 0.00
C LEU A 77 0.12 -15.29 0.57
N LYS A 78 0.72 -15.12 1.75
CA LYS A 78 1.45 -16.18 2.45
C LYS A 78 0.51 -17.28 2.95
N GLU A 79 -0.67 -16.93 3.47
CA GLU A 79 -1.75 -17.89 3.79
C GLU A 79 -2.12 -18.75 2.57
N GLY A 80 -2.19 -18.12 1.39
CA GLY A 80 -2.45 -18.78 0.12
C GLY A 80 -1.26 -19.52 -0.51
N GLY A 81 -0.11 -19.59 0.17
CA GLY A 81 1.08 -20.30 -0.31
C GLY A 81 1.81 -19.62 -1.47
N VAL A 82 1.65 -18.30 -1.63
CA VAL A 82 2.37 -17.53 -2.66
C VAL A 82 3.83 -17.35 -2.25
N GLU A 83 4.75 -17.73 -3.13
CA GLU A 83 6.18 -17.54 -2.94
C GLU A 83 6.60 -16.10 -3.24
N PHE A 84 7.53 -15.59 -2.44
CA PHE A 84 8.13 -14.26 -2.60
C PHE A 84 9.59 -14.41 -3.00
N ASN A 85 10.04 -13.53 -3.88
CA ASN A 85 11.33 -13.70 -4.55
C ASN A 85 12.35 -12.62 -4.22
N GLY A 86 11.95 -11.45 -3.71
CA GLY A 86 12.89 -10.37 -3.39
C GLY A 86 13.88 -10.78 -2.31
N ALA A 87 13.39 -11.20 -1.14
CA ALA A 87 14.27 -11.70 -0.08
C ALA A 87 15.01 -12.98 -0.50
N ALA A 88 14.27 -13.98 -0.98
CA ALA A 88 14.80 -15.31 -1.27
C ALA A 88 15.92 -15.29 -2.34
N GLN A 89 15.79 -14.49 -3.41
CA GLN A 89 16.80 -14.41 -4.47
C GLN A 89 18.09 -13.68 -4.04
N GLN A 90 18.02 -12.89 -2.97
CA GLN A 90 19.18 -12.27 -2.33
C GLN A 90 19.83 -13.18 -1.26
N GLY A 91 19.23 -14.35 -0.98
CA GLY A 91 19.66 -15.21 0.12
C GLY A 91 19.38 -14.62 1.50
N LEU A 92 18.35 -13.78 1.61
CA LEU A 92 17.78 -13.31 2.86
C LEU A 92 16.78 -14.33 3.42
N GLU A 93 16.41 -14.18 4.69
CA GLU A 93 15.43 -15.05 5.33
C GLU A 93 14.00 -14.62 4.97
N GLU A 94 13.04 -15.53 5.09
CA GLU A 94 11.62 -15.22 4.88
C GLU A 94 11.11 -14.09 5.80
N ALA A 95 11.65 -14.00 7.02
CA ALA A 95 11.33 -12.90 7.96
C ALA A 95 11.72 -11.52 7.43
N ASP A 96 12.62 -11.44 6.45
CA ASP A 96 13.04 -10.18 5.83
C ASP A 96 12.02 -9.67 4.81
N GLU A 97 11.16 -10.53 4.25
CA GLU A 97 10.09 -10.16 3.30
C GLU A 97 9.16 -9.11 3.91
N ALA A 98 8.68 -9.37 5.14
CA ALA A 98 7.78 -8.47 5.86
C ALA A 98 8.45 -7.12 6.20
N VAL A 99 9.76 -7.14 6.45
CA VAL A 99 10.56 -5.94 6.73
C VAL A 99 10.73 -5.11 5.45
N ILE A 100 11.00 -5.74 4.30
CA ILE A 100 11.05 -5.06 3.00
C ILE A 100 9.72 -4.37 2.72
N VAL A 101 8.61 -5.10 2.88
CA VAL A 101 7.25 -4.56 2.67
C VAL A 101 6.98 -3.37 3.59
N ALA A 102 7.29 -3.48 4.89
CA ALA A 102 7.03 -2.40 5.84
C ALA A 102 7.89 -1.14 5.59
N LEU A 103 9.18 -1.31 5.28
CA LEU A 103 10.08 -0.21 4.96
C LEU A 103 9.65 0.49 3.66
N ALA A 104 9.40 -0.28 2.60
CA ALA A 104 9.01 0.27 1.31
C ALA A 104 7.66 0.99 1.40
N ALA A 105 6.65 0.38 2.03
CA ALA A 105 5.34 1.03 2.23
C ALA A 105 5.45 2.34 3.01
N THR A 106 6.37 2.41 3.99
CA THR A 106 6.55 3.62 4.82
C THR A 106 7.28 4.74 4.07
N LEU A 107 8.17 4.39 3.14
CA LEU A 107 9.09 5.33 2.51
C LEU A 107 8.75 5.66 1.04
N HIS A 108 7.81 4.97 0.40
CA HIS A 108 7.60 5.05 -1.05
C HIS A 108 7.36 6.48 -1.58
N ASP A 109 6.68 7.32 -0.81
CA ASP A 109 6.21 8.64 -1.24
C ASP A 109 7.09 9.81 -0.77
N ILE A 110 8.17 9.57 0.00
CA ILE A 110 8.96 10.65 0.61
C ILE A 110 9.58 11.62 -0.42
N GLY A 111 9.74 11.20 -1.67
CA GLY A 111 10.16 12.05 -2.79
C GLY A 111 9.24 13.26 -3.02
N HIS A 112 8.01 13.22 -2.52
CA HIS A 112 7.12 14.37 -2.52
C HIS A 112 7.68 15.60 -1.82
N ILE A 113 8.67 15.50 -0.91
CA ILE A 113 9.32 16.70 -0.36
C ILE A 113 10.05 17.51 -1.45
N VAL A 114 10.52 16.85 -2.50
CA VAL A 114 11.22 17.47 -3.63
C VAL A 114 10.19 17.97 -4.63
N HIS A 115 9.38 17.06 -5.15
CA HIS A 115 8.34 17.40 -6.12
C HIS A 115 7.27 16.31 -6.20
N ARG A 116 6.10 16.67 -6.73
CA ARG A 116 5.01 15.70 -6.93
C ARG A 116 5.26 14.79 -8.13
N ASP A 117 5.72 15.38 -9.21
CA ASP A 117 6.00 14.65 -10.45
C ASP A 117 7.33 13.93 -10.27
N GLU A 118 7.43 12.69 -10.76
CA GLU A 118 8.61 11.83 -10.60
C GLU A 118 8.99 11.56 -9.12
N HIS A 119 8.04 11.67 -8.18
CA HIS A 119 8.29 11.46 -6.75
C HIS A 119 8.89 10.09 -6.45
N ALA A 120 8.51 9.03 -7.17
CA ALA A 120 9.12 7.70 -7.03
C ALA A 120 10.65 7.77 -7.20
N TYR A 121 11.13 8.51 -8.20
CA TYR A 121 12.56 8.70 -8.46
C TYR A 121 13.24 9.55 -7.39
N TYR A 122 12.57 10.59 -6.87
CA TYR A 122 13.10 11.41 -5.78
C TYR A 122 13.09 10.69 -4.43
N SER A 123 12.22 9.70 -4.23
CA SER A 123 12.18 8.86 -3.04
C SER A 123 13.44 8.01 -2.92
N ILE A 124 14.03 7.55 -4.04
CA ILE A 124 15.22 6.66 -4.05
C ILE A 124 16.43 7.25 -3.31
N PRO A 125 16.95 8.45 -3.64
CA PRO A 125 18.10 9.00 -2.93
C PRO A 125 17.80 9.29 -1.45
N LEU A 126 16.59 9.77 -1.13
CA LEU A 126 16.18 10.06 0.25
C LEU A 126 16.09 8.78 1.09
N ALA A 127 15.48 7.73 0.54
CA ALA A 127 15.37 6.43 1.18
C ALA A 127 16.74 5.76 1.28
N ALA A 128 17.60 5.89 0.27
CA ALA A 128 18.94 5.30 0.27
C ALA A 128 19.80 5.81 1.43
N ASP A 129 19.79 7.12 1.70
CA ASP A 129 20.52 7.73 2.82
C ASP A 129 19.93 7.31 4.18
N LEU A 130 18.59 7.27 4.27
CA LEU A 130 17.90 6.83 5.47
C LEU A 130 18.19 5.35 5.79
N LEU A 131 18.17 4.48 4.79
CA LEU A 131 18.42 3.04 4.92
C LEU A 131 19.87 2.76 5.32
N ASP A 132 20.85 3.51 4.79
CA ASP A 132 22.27 3.37 5.19
C ASP A 132 22.49 3.73 6.67
N ARG A 133 21.69 4.65 7.22
CA ARG A 133 21.71 5.00 8.64
C ARG A 133 20.94 3.97 9.50
N PHE A 134 19.81 3.47 8.99
CA PHE A 134 18.84 2.72 9.78
C PHE A 134 19.12 1.21 9.85
N LEU A 135 19.40 0.57 8.71
CA LEU A 135 19.56 -0.89 8.61
C LEU A 135 20.75 -1.47 9.41
N PRO A 136 21.91 -0.80 9.55
CA PRO A 136 23.04 -1.36 10.31
C PRO A 136 22.77 -1.59 11.80
N ARG A 137 21.62 -1.16 12.31
CA ARG A 137 21.17 -1.45 13.68
C ARG A 137 20.69 -2.90 13.86
N PHE A 138 20.29 -3.55 12.76
CA PHE A 138 19.63 -4.88 12.75
C PHE A 138 20.34 -5.90 11.86
N TYR A 139 21.16 -5.43 10.91
CA TYR A 139 21.77 -6.25 9.87
C TYR A 139 23.27 -6.00 9.77
N GLU A 140 24.01 -7.05 9.40
CA GLU A 140 25.41 -6.93 8.99
C GLU A 140 25.52 -6.35 7.58
N THR A 141 26.73 -5.94 7.18
CA THR A 141 26.95 -5.21 5.93
C THR A 141 26.39 -5.93 4.67
N PRO A 142 26.56 -7.25 4.48
CA PRO A 142 25.98 -7.94 3.32
C PRO A 142 24.46 -7.84 3.26
N GLU A 143 23.78 -8.04 4.39
CA GLU A 143 22.33 -8.00 4.53
C GLU A 143 21.81 -6.57 4.36
N VAL A 144 22.51 -5.55 4.89
CA VAL A 144 22.17 -4.12 4.67
C VAL A 144 22.09 -3.80 3.18
N VAL A 145 23.07 -4.25 2.39
CA VAL A 145 23.10 -3.99 0.94
C VAL A 145 21.93 -4.66 0.23
N ARG A 146 21.61 -5.91 0.60
CA ARG A 146 20.52 -6.68 0.01
C ARG A 146 19.14 -6.13 0.37
N MET A 147 18.91 -5.86 1.65
CA MET A 147 17.69 -5.22 2.15
C MET A 147 17.47 -3.87 1.49
N LYS A 148 18.51 -3.03 1.41
CA LYS A 148 18.44 -1.74 0.74
C LYS A 148 18.07 -1.89 -0.74
N ALA A 149 18.64 -2.85 -1.45
CA ALA A 149 18.31 -3.09 -2.86
C ALA A 149 16.83 -3.41 -3.05
N GLU A 150 16.29 -4.34 -2.25
CA GLU A 150 14.88 -4.77 -2.36
C GLU A 150 13.89 -3.67 -1.93
N VAL A 151 14.21 -2.93 -0.86
CA VAL A 151 13.37 -1.80 -0.42
C VAL A 151 13.34 -0.70 -1.48
N LEU A 152 14.49 -0.32 -2.05
CA LEU A 152 14.53 0.72 -3.08
C LEU A 152 13.83 0.29 -4.37
N HIS A 153 13.96 -0.98 -4.75
CA HIS A 153 13.23 -1.54 -5.90
C HIS A 153 11.72 -1.48 -5.71
N ALA A 154 11.23 -1.89 -4.52
CA ALA A 154 9.81 -1.79 -4.18
C ALA A 154 9.30 -0.34 -4.11
N ILE A 155 10.12 0.58 -3.59
CA ILE A 155 9.83 2.03 -3.64
C ILE A 155 9.73 2.52 -5.07
N LEU A 156 10.63 2.14 -5.98
CA LEU A 156 10.55 2.60 -7.37
C LEU A 156 9.26 2.10 -8.05
N CYS A 157 9.00 0.80 -7.93
CA CYS A 157 7.93 0.14 -8.66
C CYS A 157 6.52 0.40 -8.11
N HIS A 158 6.36 1.15 -7.01
CA HIS A 158 5.03 1.49 -6.50
C HIS A 158 4.24 2.34 -7.52
N HIS A 159 4.93 3.13 -8.34
CA HIS A 159 4.34 3.87 -9.45
C HIS A 159 4.18 2.97 -10.68
N THR A 160 3.35 3.38 -11.65
CA THR A 160 3.00 2.53 -12.81
C THR A 160 4.04 2.49 -13.93
N GLU A 161 5.07 3.33 -13.88
CA GLU A 161 6.06 3.45 -14.98
C GLU A 161 7.03 2.24 -15.03
N GLU A 162 7.40 1.68 -13.88
CA GLU A 162 8.42 0.61 -13.77
C GLU A 162 7.81 -0.72 -13.31
N ASP A 163 7.81 -1.76 -14.14
CA ASP A 163 7.25 -3.07 -13.78
C ASP A 163 8.00 -3.74 -12.57
N PRO A 164 7.27 -4.19 -11.51
CA PRO A 164 7.82 -4.96 -10.41
C PRO A 164 8.52 -6.22 -10.89
N LEU A 165 9.73 -6.42 -10.40
CA LEU A 165 10.50 -7.65 -10.58
C LEU A 165 10.42 -8.60 -9.36
N THR A 166 9.78 -8.14 -8.28
CA THR A 166 9.61 -8.91 -7.04
C THR A 166 8.18 -8.83 -6.54
N THR A 167 7.73 -9.91 -5.90
CA THR A 167 6.38 -10.00 -5.35
C THR A 167 6.17 -8.96 -4.23
N GLU A 168 7.21 -8.65 -3.45
CA GLU A 168 7.26 -7.56 -2.47
C GLU A 168 6.95 -6.21 -3.12
N ALA A 169 7.59 -5.89 -4.25
CA ALA A 169 7.31 -4.67 -5.00
C ALA A 169 5.88 -4.65 -5.57
N GLY A 170 5.38 -5.81 -5.99
CA GLY A 170 3.98 -6.01 -6.39
C GLY A 170 3.00 -5.67 -5.27
N VAL A 171 3.29 -6.11 -4.03
CA VAL A 171 2.49 -5.80 -2.85
C VAL A 171 2.43 -4.29 -2.63
N ILE A 172 3.56 -3.59 -2.65
CA ILE A 172 3.58 -2.12 -2.45
C ILE A 172 2.75 -1.41 -3.52
N ARG A 173 2.94 -1.77 -4.79
CA ARG A 173 2.21 -1.20 -5.91
C ARG A 173 0.70 -1.35 -5.75
N VAL A 174 0.22 -2.56 -5.45
CA VAL A 174 -1.22 -2.82 -5.29
C VAL A 174 -1.76 -2.12 -4.04
N SER A 175 -1.05 -2.20 -2.92
CA SER A 175 -1.50 -1.62 -1.66
C SER A 175 -1.62 -0.10 -1.68
N ASP A 176 -0.78 0.60 -2.45
CA ASP A 176 -0.94 2.02 -2.68
C ASP A 176 -2.26 2.34 -3.41
N ALA A 177 -2.58 1.59 -4.47
CA ALA A 177 -3.84 1.76 -5.19
C ALA A 177 -5.08 1.52 -4.32
N LEU A 178 -4.98 0.67 -3.28
CA LEU A 178 -6.12 0.39 -2.41
C LEU A 178 -6.56 1.61 -1.58
N ASP A 179 -5.75 2.67 -1.43
CA ASP A 179 -6.13 3.95 -0.77
C ASP A 179 -7.06 4.84 -1.60
N MET A 180 -8.22 4.28 -1.96
CA MET A 180 -9.21 4.92 -2.83
C MET A 180 -10.58 5.17 -2.16
N GLU A 181 -10.72 4.90 -0.87
CA GLU A 181 -11.98 5.11 -0.13
C GLU A 181 -12.41 6.59 -0.16
N ARG A 182 -13.73 6.83 -0.11
CA ARG A 182 -14.25 8.20 -0.03
C ARG A 182 -13.68 8.95 1.16
N GLY A 183 -13.42 10.24 0.95
CA GLY A 183 -12.75 11.06 1.94
C GLY A 183 -11.22 11.07 1.83
N ARG A 184 -10.63 10.16 1.04
CA ARG A 184 -9.21 10.26 0.64
C ARG A 184 -9.01 11.30 -0.48
N SER A 185 -10.06 11.59 -1.25
CA SER A 185 -10.05 12.58 -2.35
C SER A 185 -10.76 13.92 -2.08
N ARG A 186 -10.59 14.51 -0.88
CA ARG A 186 -11.37 15.69 -0.45
C ARG A 186 -11.02 17.00 -1.18
N ILE A 187 -9.74 17.25 -1.46
CA ILE A 187 -9.25 18.58 -1.87
C ILE A 187 -9.68 18.98 -3.30
N PRO A 188 -9.63 18.10 -4.31
CA PRO A 188 -10.14 18.42 -5.65
C PRO A 188 -11.63 18.74 -5.67
N TYR A 189 -12.43 18.12 -4.79
CA TYR A 189 -13.87 18.36 -4.68
C TYR A 189 -14.18 19.74 -4.10
N GLU A 190 -13.53 20.11 -2.99
CA GLU A 190 -13.70 21.41 -2.34
C GLU A 190 -13.30 22.59 -3.23
N LYS A 191 -12.33 22.38 -4.13
CA LYS A 191 -11.94 23.36 -5.15
C LYS A 191 -12.88 23.40 -6.38
N GLY A 192 -13.99 22.67 -6.35
CA GLY A 192 -15.00 22.66 -7.42
C GLY A 192 -14.70 21.74 -8.59
N GLY A 193 -13.74 20.81 -8.46
CA GLY A 193 -13.42 19.82 -9.49
C GLY A 193 -14.56 18.83 -9.67
N ARG A 194 -15.32 18.95 -10.77
CA ARG A 194 -16.45 18.06 -11.13
C ARG A 194 -16.08 17.00 -12.16
N GLY A 195 -14.80 16.65 -12.26
CA GLY A 195 -14.31 15.63 -13.19
C GLY A 195 -14.68 14.21 -12.76
N ILE A 196 -14.59 13.26 -13.69
CA ILE A 196 -14.88 11.83 -13.44
C ILE A 196 -14.03 11.27 -12.28
N ASN A 197 -12.79 11.73 -12.12
CA ASN A 197 -11.89 11.32 -11.02
C ASN A 197 -12.46 11.71 -9.63
N THR A 198 -13.04 12.90 -9.51
CA THR A 198 -13.63 13.34 -8.24
C THR A 198 -14.94 12.59 -7.95
N LEU A 199 -15.77 12.36 -8.96
CA LEU A 199 -17.05 11.65 -8.79
C LEU A 199 -16.84 10.18 -8.43
N SER A 200 -15.92 9.51 -9.12
CA SER A 200 -15.61 8.10 -8.93
C SER A 200 -14.94 7.82 -7.58
N SER A 201 -14.04 8.69 -7.10
CA SER A 201 -13.44 8.55 -5.76
C SER A 201 -14.43 8.76 -4.61
N GLN A 202 -15.51 9.52 -4.82
CA GLN A 202 -16.60 9.65 -3.83
C GLN A 202 -17.57 8.46 -3.85
N ALA A 203 -17.47 7.59 -4.85
CA ALA A 203 -18.35 6.45 -5.01
C ALA A 203 -17.87 5.21 -4.24
N ILE A 204 -16.59 5.11 -3.89
CA ILE A 204 -16.03 4.02 -3.09
C ILE A 204 -16.33 4.27 -1.61
N ASP A 205 -17.09 3.39 -0.96
CA ASP A 205 -17.38 3.47 0.47
C ASP A 205 -16.27 2.83 1.30
N SER A 206 -15.95 1.58 1.01
CA SER A 206 -14.98 0.79 1.75
C SER A 206 -14.22 -0.16 0.84
N VAL A 207 -12.98 -0.46 1.20
CA VAL A 207 -12.14 -1.47 0.55
C VAL A 207 -11.66 -2.45 1.60
N ALA A 208 -11.96 -3.73 1.41
CA ALA A 208 -11.58 -4.81 2.32
C ALA A 208 -10.70 -5.85 1.62
N LEU A 209 -9.66 -6.31 2.33
CA LEU A 209 -8.82 -7.44 1.94
C LEU A 209 -9.26 -8.68 2.73
N LYS A 210 -9.69 -9.72 2.01
CA LYS A 210 -10.22 -10.96 2.59
C LYS A 210 -9.50 -12.16 1.98
N PRO A 211 -9.45 -13.30 2.68
CA PRO A 211 -9.14 -14.58 2.04
C PRO A 211 -10.09 -14.82 0.88
N GLY A 212 -9.57 -15.28 -0.26
CA GLY A 212 -10.37 -15.62 -1.43
C GLY A 212 -10.55 -17.12 -1.59
N ASP A 213 -11.63 -17.53 -2.26
CA ASP A 213 -11.93 -18.95 -2.50
C ASP A 213 -11.15 -19.52 -3.70
N SER A 214 -11.12 -18.77 -4.82
CA SER A 214 -10.52 -19.21 -6.09
C SER A 214 -9.12 -18.68 -6.33
N LYS A 215 -8.82 -17.53 -5.73
CA LYS A 215 -7.51 -16.88 -5.70
C LYS A 215 -7.20 -16.56 -4.24
N PRO A 216 -5.92 -16.58 -3.80
CA PRO A 216 -5.54 -16.30 -2.42
C PRO A 216 -6.22 -15.07 -1.79
N VAL A 217 -6.35 -13.98 -2.56
CA VAL A 217 -6.84 -12.71 -2.05
C VAL A 217 -8.11 -12.26 -2.77
N LEU A 218 -9.11 -11.87 -2.00
CA LEU A 218 -10.29 -11.14 -2.44
C LEU A 218 -10.20 -9.67 -2.01
N VAL A 219 -10.18 -8.77 -2.99
CA VAL A 219 -10.42 -7.33 -2.78
C VAL A 219 -11.91 -7.08 -2.97
N GLU A 220 -12.61 -6.82 -1.87
CA GLU A 220 -14.02 -6.44 -1.89
C GLU A 220 -14.15 -4.92 -1.79
N ILE A 221 -14.86 -4.32 -2.76
CA ILE A 221 -15.03 -2.87 -2.88
C ILE A 221 -16.51 -2.55 -2.79
N GLU A 222 -16.92 -1.91 -1.70
CA GLU A 222 -18.28 -1.41 -1.54
C GLU A 222 -18.41 -0.04 -2.20
N MET A 223 -19.43 0.13 -3.02
CA MET A 223 -19.66 1.37 -3.76
C MET A 223 -21.09 1.85 -3.60
N VAL A 224 -21.26 3.17 -3.59
CA VAL A 224 -22.59 3.80 -3.51
C VAL A 224 -23.20 4.13 -4.87
N ASN A 225 -22.46 3.95 -5.97
CA ASN A 225 -22.95 4.03 -7.35
C ASN A 225 -21.90 3.51 -8.34
N ALA A 226 -22.32 3.31 -9.59
CA ALA A 226 -21.48 2.75 -10.65
C ALA A 226 -20.27 3.61 -11.06
N ALA A 227 -20.20 4.90 -10.70
CA ALA A 227 -19.01 5.71 -11.01
C ALA A 227 -17.75 5.17 -10.32
N GLY A 228 -17.89 4.41 -9.23
CA GLY A 228 -16.76 3.80 -8.52
C GLY A 228 -15.98 2.80 -9.38
N VAL A 229 -16.63 2.14 -10.35
CA VAL A 229 -15.98 1.22 -11.30
C VAL A 229 -14.82 1.90 -12.02
N TYR A 230 -14.93 3.20 -12.32
CA TYR A 230 -13.86 3.96 -12.94
C TYR A 230 -12.58 4.03 -12.08
N GLN A 231 -12.69 4.14 -10.74
CA GLN A 231 -11.51 4.07 -9.85
C GLN A 231 -10.92 2.67 -9.86
N VAL A 232 -11.76 1.64 -9.80
CA VAL A 232 -11.29 0.25 -9.83
C VAL A 232 -10.50 -0.02 -11.12
N ASP A 233 -11.03 0.38 -12.27
CA ASP A 233 -10.38 0.13 -13.55
C ASP A 233 -9.12 1.00 -13.77
N ASN A 234 -9.18 2.31 -13.52
CA ASN A 234 -8.07 3.21 -13.87
C ASN A 234 -6.98 3.32 -12.81
N LEU A 235 -7.26 2.93 -11.56
CA LEU A 235 -6.26 2.95 -10.49
C LEU A 235 -5.87 1.51 -10.10
N LEU A 236 -6.81 0.72 -9.59
CA LEU A 236 -6.47 -0.59 -9.04
C LEU A 236 -6.05 -1.59 -10.11
N LYS A 237 -6.84 -1.78 -11.17
CA LYS A 237 -6.48 -2.71 -12.25
C LYS A 237 -5.23 -2.27 -12.98
N ALA A 238 -5.05 -0.96 -13.18
CA ALA A 238 -3.82 -0.43 -13.76
C ALA A 238 -2.57 -0.78 -12.92
N LYS A 239 -2.68 -0.68 -11.58
CA LYS A 239 -1.59 -1.08 -10.66
C LYS A 239 -1.48 -2.59 -10.45
N LEU A 240 -2.56 -3.34 -10.60
CA LEU A 240 -2.52 -4.80 -10.57
C LEU A 240 -1.88 -5.36 -11.84
N HIS A 241 -2.04 -4.66 -12.97
CA HIS A 241 -1.46 -5.11 -14.23
C HIS A 241 0.07 -5.20 -14.14
N LYS A 242 0.63 -6.36 -14.52
CA LYS A 242 2.06 -6.70 -14.45
C LYS A 242 2.69 -6.49 -13.07
N SER A 243 1.91 -6.60 -11.99
CA SER A 243 2.43 -6.48 -10.63
C SER A 243 3.03 -7.75 -10.06
N LEU A 244 3.01 -8.86 -10.82
CA LEU A 244 3.23 -10.23 -10.34
C LEU A 244 2.10 -10.78 -9.44
N LEU A 245 1.04 -9.99 -9.18
CA LEU A 245 -0.08 -10.39 -8.32
C LEU A 245 -1.42 -10.62 -9.06
N GLU A 246 -1.45 -10.44 -10.38
CA GLU A 246 -2.68 -10.57 -11.18
C GLU A 246 -3.40 -11.91 -10.95
N ASP A 247 -2.65 -13.01 -10.92
CA ASP A 247 -3.19 -14.36 -10.77
C ASP A 247 -3.61 -14.68 -9.34
N TYR A 248 -3.18 -13.88 -8.35
CA TYR A 248 -3.44 -14.12 -6.92
C TYR A 248 -4.55 -13.25 -6.34
N ILE A 249 -4.97 -12.21 -7.06
CA ILE A 249 -5.96 -11.24 -6.58
C ILE A 249 -7.24 -11.31 -7.42
N ARG A 250 -8.37 -11.42 -6.74
CA ARG A 250 -9.72 -11.29 -7.31
C ARG A 250 -10.35 -9.99 -6.82
N ILE A 251 -11.01 -9.23 -7.70
CA ILE A 251 -11.67 -7.98 -7.35
C ILE A 251 -13.18 -8.14 -7.50
N ILE A 252 -13.94 -7.83 -6.44
CA ILE A 252 -15.40 -7.80 -6.46
C ILE A 252 -15.89 -6.41 -6.05
N ALA A 253 -16.75 -5.84 -6.88
CA ALA A 253 -17.46 -4.60 -6.61
C ALA A 253 -18.89 -4.90 -6.16
N VAL A 254 -19.31 -4.27 -5.05
CA VAL A 254 -20.65 -4.43 -4.46
C VAL A 254 -21.35 -3.08 -4.40
N ASN A 255 -22.50 -2.93 -5.07
CA ASN A 255 -23.28 -1.69 -4.99
C ASN A 255 -24.25 -1.72 -3.80
N THR A 256 -24.07 -0.81 -2.83
CA THR A 256 -24.82 -0.76 -1.56
C THR A 256 -26.04 0.17 -1.56
N LYS A 257 -26.27 0.93 -2.64
CA LYS A 257 -27.37 1.91 -2.75
C LYS A 257 -28.59 1.45 -3.55
N ALA A 258 -28.68 0.17 -3.89
CA ALA A 258 -29.91 -0.36 -4.45
C ALA A 258 -31.00 -0.35 -3.35
N ASP A 259 -31.76 0.74 -3.26
CA ASP A 259 -33.09 0.73 -2.66
C ASP A 259 -33.85 -0.45 -3.30
N ASP A 260 -34.27 -1.40 -2.46
CA ASP A 260 -34.92 -2.68 -2.77
C ASP A 260 -34.04 -3.84 -3.31
N GLN A 261 -33.59 -4.68 -2.37
CA GLN A 261 -33.34 -6.14 -2.48
C GLN A 261 -32.41 -6.70 -3.58
N LEU A 262 -31.74 -5.90 -4.39
CA LEU A 262 -30.75 -6.36 -5.38
C LEU A 262 -29.37 -5.78 -5.08
N VAL A 263 -28.59 -6.51 -4.29
CA VAL A 263 -27.14 -6.30 -4.21
C VAL A 263 -26.55 -6.73 -5.57
N GLU A 264 -26.21 -5.76 -6.41
CA GLU A 264 -25.49 -6.02 -7.66
C GLU A 264 -24.02 -6.29 -7.33
N ARG A 265 -23.60 -7.55 -7.52
CA ARG A 265 -22.20 -7.98 -7.42
C ARG A 265 -21.61 -8.05 -8.81
N ILE A 266 -20.56 -7.28 -9.03
CA ILE A 266 -19.84 -7.23 -10.30
C ILE A 266 -18.44 -7.76 -10.04
N GLU A 267 -18.09 -8.84 -10.75
CA GLU A 267 -16.70 -9.30 -10.82
C GLU A 267 -15.97 -8.47 -11.87
N LEU A 268 -14.82 -7.92 -11.49
CA LEU A 268 -14.07 -6.95 -12.28
C LEU A 268 -12.73 -7.52 -12.73
#